data_AF-A0A3M5WM89-F1
#
_entry.id   AF-A0A3M5WM89-F1
#
_cell.length_a   1.000
_cell.length_b   1.000
_cell.length_c   1.000
_cell.angle_alpha   90.00
_cell.angle_beta   90.00
_cell.angle_gamma   90.00
#
_symmetry.space_group_name_H-M   'P 1'
#
loop_
_entity.id
_entity.type
_entity.pdbx_description
1 polymer ?
#
loop_
_entity_poly.entity_id
_entity_poly.type
_entity_poly.pdbx_seq_one_letter_code
_entity_poly.pdbx_strand_id
1 'polypeptide(L)'
;QWTEILAAVQAIVAEEELPGTSARLLEATTFLPMEARHSTELLSIYQGLAQELGFSVEGEFTGGCADSGFTASLGIPTLCGLGPVGGKVHTDREYLELNTLVPRGQALVATILALGDV
;
A
#
# COMPACT_ATOMS: atom_id res chain seq x y z
N GLN A 1 5.45 17.69 -3.89
CA GLN A 1 4.62 17.79 -2.68
C GLN A 1 5.38 17.40 -1.41
N TRP A 2 5.94 16.19 -1.22
CA TRP A 2 6.66 15.84 0.02
C TRP A 2 7.76 16.83 0.41
N THR A 3 8.63 17.19 -0.54
CA THR A 3 9.71 18.17 -0.31
C THR A 3 9.20 19.53 0.16
N GLU A 4 8.08 20.00 -0.40
CA GLU A 4 7.47 21.29 -0.05
C GLU A 4 6.84 21.25 1.35
N ILE A 5 6.15 20.16 1.67
CA ILE A 5 5.58 19.92 3.01
C ILE A 5 6.70 19.87 4.05
N LEU A 6 7.77 19.12 3.78
CA LEU A 6 8.90 19.00 4.70
C LEU A 6 9.58 20.36 4.91
N ALA A 7 9.78 21.15 3.85
CA ALA A 7 10.34 22.50 3.95
C ALA A 7 9.44 23.43 4.80
N ALA A 8 8.12 23.34 4.65
CA ALA A 8 7.19 24.11 5.48
C ALA A 8 7.25 23.70 6.96
N VAL A 9 7.30 22.39 7.26
CA VAL A 9 7.47 21.89 8.63
C VAL A 9 8.80 22.36 9.23
N GLN A 10 9.89 22.30 8.45
CA GLN A 10 11.20 22.80 8.89
C GLN A 10 11.18 24.30 9.20
N ALA A 11 10.46 25.10 8.40
CA ALA A 11 10.31 26.53 8.66
C ALA A 11 9.58 26.80 9.98
N ILE A 12 8.50 26.06 10.26
CA ILE A 12 7.75 26.16 11.53
C ILE A 12 8.63 25.79 12.73
N VAL A 13 9.38 24.68 12.62
CA VAL A 13 10.26 24.22 13.71
C VAL A 13 11.40 25.19 14.00
N ALA A 14 11.84 25.97 13.00
CA ALA A 14 12.90 26.96 13.14
C ALA A 14 12.42 28.29 13.74
N GLU A 15 11.11 28.54 13.80
CA GLU A 15 10.54 29.77 14.33
C GLU A 15 10.54 29.77 15.87
N GLU A 16 11.01 30.87 16.47
CA GLU A 16 10.95 31.11 17.91
C GLU A 16 9.66 31.87 18.26
N GLU A 17 8.57 31.14 18.49
CA GLU A 17 7.29 31.77 18.90
C GLU A 17 7.30 32.24 20.37
N LEU A 18 8.03 31.55 21.25
CA LEU A 18 8.17 31.89 22.67
C LEU A 18 9.64 32.20 23.00
N PRO A 19 9.96 33.41 23.49
CA PRO A 19 11.33 33.77 23.81
C PRO A 19 12.04 32.79 24.75
N GLY A 20 13.23 32.34 24.36
CA GLY A 20 14.06 31.38 25.09
C GLY A 20 13.73 29.91 24.82
N THR A 21 12.88 29.60 23.83
CA THR A 21 12.55 28.22 23.45
C THR A 21 13.20 27.79 22.14
N SER A 22 13.33 26.48 21.94
CA SER A 22 13.81 25.90 20.69
C SER A 22 13.17 24.53 20.44
N ALA A 23 13.06 24.15 19.18
CA ALA A 23 12.58 22.85 18.75
C ALA A 23 13.58 22.18 17.80
N ARG A 24 13.51 20.84 17.70
CA ARG A 24 14.30 20.06 16.76
C ARG A 24 13.42 19.02 16.08
N LEU A 25 13.51 18.95 14.76
CA LEU A 25 12.91 17.88 13.99
C LEU A 25 13.83 16.66 13.98
N LEU A 26 13.29 15.51 14.40
CA LEU A 26 13.96 14.22 14.31
C LEU A 26 13.20 13.35 13.32
N GLU A 27 13.89 12.84 12.30
CA GLU A 27 13.29 11.90 11.37
C GLU A 27 13.18 10.53 12.03
N ALA A 28 11.99 9.94 11.98
CA ALA A 28 11.70 8.60 12.48
C ALA A 28 11.66 7.60 11.31
N THR A 29 11.30 6.34 11.59
CA THR A 29 11.11 5.33 10.55
C THR A 29 10.03 5.76 9.56
N THR A 30 10.35 5.69 8.28
CA THR A 30 9.43 5.98 7.19
C THR A 30 9.16 4.72 6.36
N PHE A 31 8.01 4.72 5.69
CA PHE A 31 7.71 3.78 4.62
C PHE A 31 7.78 4.52 3.29
N LEU A 32 8.23 3.82 2.25
CA LEU A 32 8.24 4.34 0.89
C LEU A 32 6.85 4.17 0.25
N PRO A 33 6.45 5.04 -0.69
CA PRO A 33 5.14 4.93 -1.33
C PRO A 33 5.13 3.82 -2.39
N MET A 34 4.02 3.08 -2.47
CA MET A 34 3.71 2.23 -3.63
C MET A 34 2.91 3.05 -4.66
N GLU A 35 3.60 3.67 -5.63
CA GLU A 35 2.91 4.42 -6.70
C GLU A 35 2.18 3.48 -7.67
N ALA A 36 1.02 3.91 -8.18
CA ALA A 36 0.16 3.10 -9.05
C ALA A 36 0.89 2.50 -10.27
N ARG A 37 1.88 3.20 -10.82
CA ARG A 37 2.70 2.70 -11.95
C ARG A 37 3.37 1.35 -11.67
N HIS A 38 3.65 1.04 -10.39
CA HIS A 38 4.27 -0.22 -9.99
C HIS A 38 3.28 -1.38 -9.88
N SER A 39 1.97 -1.09 -9.85
CA SER A 39 0.92 -2.10 -9.72
C SER A 39 0.05 -2.28 -10.96
N THR A 40 -0.01 -1.30 -11.89
CA THR A 40 -1.00 -1.28 -12.99
C THR A 40 -1.05 -2.57 -13.82
N GLU A 41 0.10 -3.04 -14.30
CA GLU A 41 0.15 -4.24 -15.16
C GLU A 41 -0.20 -5.51 -14.38
N LEU A 42 0.38 -5.67 -13.19
CA LEU A 42 0.13 -6.82 -12.33
C LEU A 42 -1.34 -6.88 -11.84
N LEU A 43 -1.94 -5.71 -11.58
CA LEU A 43 -3.35 -5.59 -11.25
C LEU A 43 -4.25 -6.06 -12.42
N SER A 44 -3.92 -5.67 -13.65
CA SER A 44 -4.67 -6.09 -14.84
C SER A 44 -4.68 -7.62 -15.00
N ILE A 45 -3.51 -8.25 -14.81
CA ILE A 45 -3.37 -9.72 -14.83
C ILE A 45 -4.22 -10.36 -13.73
N TYR A 46 -4.08 -9.86 -12.49
CA TYR A 46 -4.85 -10.37 -11.35
C TYR A 46 -6.36 -10.21 -11.55
N GLN A 47 -6.82 -9.10 -12.11
CA GLN A 47 -8.24 -8.85 -12.42
C GLN A 47 -8.79 -9.83 -13.45
N GLY A 48 -8.04 -10.12 -14.52
CA GLY A 48 -8.43 -11.11 -15.52
C GLY A 48 -8.61 -12.51 -14.90
N LEU A 49 -7.66 -12.93 -14.08
CA LEU A 49 -7.69 -14.25 -13.43
C LEU A 49 -8.76 -14.34 -12.33
N ALA A 50 -9.00 -13.26 -11.58
CA ALA A 50 -10.12 -13.18 -10.65
C ALA A 50 -11.46 -13.36 -11.37
N GLN A 51 -11.61 -12.72 -12.54
CA GLN A 51 -12.83 -12.81 -13.36
C GLN A 51 -13.07 -14.25 -13.86
N GLU A 52 -12.03 -14.97 -14.26
CA GLU A 52 -12.11 -16.39 -14.62
C GLU A 52 -12.53 -17.27 -13.45
N LEU A 53 -12.12 -16.90 -12.23
CA LEU A 53 -12.51 -17.56 -10.98
C LEU A 53 -13.91 -17.12 -10.47
N GLY A 54 -14.60 -16.25 -11.20
CA GLY A 54 -16.00 -15.90 -10.94
C GLY A 54 -16.21 -14.72 -9.98
N PHE A 55 -15.20 -13.87 -9.77
CA PHE A 55 -15.35 -12.65 -8.97
C PHE A 55 -14.58 -11.46 -9.55
N SER A 56 -14.98 -10.24 -9.17
CA SER A 56 -14.31 -9.01 -9.60
C SER A 56 -13.65 -8.30 -8.43
N VAL A 57 -12.61 -7.53 -8.74
CA VAL A 57 -11.80 -6.76 -7.79
C VAL A 57 -11.35 -5.46 -8.43
N GLU A 58 -11.26 -4.41 -7.63
CA GLU A 58 -10.75 -3.11 -8.06
C GLU A 58 -9.48 -2.76 -7.30
N GLY A 59 -8.65 -1.92 -7.91
CA GLY A 59 -7.57 -1.24 -7.22
C GLY A 59 -8.11 -0.08 -6.39
N GLU A 60 -7.66 0.04 -5.16
CA GLU A 60 -8.02 1.14 -4.28
C GLU A 60 -6.76 1.90 -3.82
N PHE A 61 -6.80 3.23 -3.94
CA PHE A 61 -5.78 4.05 -3.31
C PHE A 61 -6.00 4.04 -1.79
N THR A 62 -4.94 3.72 -1.04
CA THR A 62 -4.96 3.80 0.43
C THR A 62 -3.89 4.78 0.90
N GLY A 63 -4.18 5.51 1.98
CA GLY A 63 -3.22 6.43 2.62
C GLY A 63 -2.30 5.75 3.65
N GLY A 64 -2.33 4.42 3.72
CA GLY A 64 -1.59 3.63 4.70
C GLY A 64 -0.13 3.38 4.29
N CYS A 65 0.57 2.65 5.15
CA CYS A 65 1.93 2.15 4.89
C CYS A 65 1.93 0.62 4.87
N ALA A 66 2.80 0.04 4.04
CA ALA A 66 3.00 -1.40 3.93
C ALA A 66 4.37 -1.70 3.32
N ASP A 67 4.86 -2.93 3.50
CA ASP A 67 6.15 -3.38 2.96
C ASP A 67 6.23 -3.32 1.42
N SER A 68 5.08 -3.31 0.76
CA SER A 68 4.96 -3.12 -0.69
C SER A 68 5.58 -1.82 -1.18
N GLY A 69 5.67 -0.81 -0.31
CA GLY A 69 6.40 0.42 -0.57
C GLY A 69 7.88 0.19 -0.89
N PHE A 70 8.53 -0.73 -0.18
CA PHE A 70 9.95 -1.02 -0.39
C PHE A 70 10.19 -1.70 -1.73
N THR A 71 9.44 -2.76 -2.05
CA THR A 71 9.61 -3.47 -3.33
C THR A 71 9.28 -2.56 -4.51
N ALA A 72 8.22 -1.76 -4.41
CA ALA A 72 7.87 -0.77 -5.43
C ALA A 72 8.98 0.27 -5.63
N SER A 73 9.60 0.76 -4.55
CA SER A 73 10.70 1.74 -4.63
C SER A 73 11.96 1.21 -5.33
N LEU A 74 12.14 -0.11 -5.35
CA LEU A 74 13.22 -0.78 -6.07
C LEU A 74 12.89 -0.96 -7.57
N GLY A 75 11.74 -0.45 -8.04
CA GLY A 75 11.29 -0.61 -9.42
C GLY A 75 10.67 -1.98 -9.71
N ILE A 76 10.41 -2.81 -8.68
CA ILE A 76 9.85 -4.14 -8.85
C ILE A 76 8.31 -4.02 -8.97
N PRO A 77 7.68 -4.59 -10.01
CA PRO A 77 6.22 -4.69 -10.08
C PRO A 77 5.65 -5.28 -8.80
N THR A 78 4.75 -4.56 -8.15
CA THR A 78 4.27 -4.88 -6.79
C THR A 78 2.76 -4.69 -6.74
N LEU A 79 2.06 -5.70 -6.21
CA LEU A 79 0.64 -5.65 -5.91
C LEU A 79 0.45 -5.97 -4.42
N CYS A 80 -0.37 -5.19 -3.73
CA CYS A 80 -0.64 -5.31 -2.30
C CYS A 80 -2.14 -5.57 -2.06
N GLY A 81 -2.51 -5.99 -0.85
CA GLY A 81 -3.93 -6.15 -0.48
C GLY A 81 -4.61 -7.39 -1.09
N LEU A 82 -3.85 -8.46 -1.37
CA LEU A 82 -4.37 -9.69 -1.97
C LEU A 82 -4.99 -10.68 -0.95
N GLY A 83 -5.13 -10.26 0.31
CA GLY A 83 -5.77 -11.05 1.36
C GLY A 83 -7.29 -11.22 1.16
N PRO A 84 -7.96 -11.93 2.08
CA PRO A 84 -9.42 -11.99 2.11
C PRO A 84 -10.03 -10.59 2.27
N VAL A 85 -11.27 -10.42 1.82
CA VAL A 85 -12.04 -9.22 2.09
C VAL A 85 -12.30 -9.15 3.59
N GLY A 86 -12.20 -7.94 4.15
CA GLY A 86 -12.39 -7.71 5.57
C GLY A 86 -12.49 -6.23 5.87
N GLY A 87 -12.48 -5.89 7.15
CA GLY A 87 -12.59 -4.50 7.56
C GLY A 87 -12.31 -4.29 9.03
N LYS A 88 -12.32 -3.00 9.41
CA LYS A 88 -12.01 -2.55 10.78
C LYS A 88 -10.63 -3.04 11.26
N VAL A 89 -9.68 -3.09 10.33
CA VAL A 89 -8.28 -3.45 10.61
C VAL A 89 -7.72 -2.59 11.74
N HIS A 90 -6.90 -3.20 12.60
CA HIS A 90 -6.30 -2.56 13.77
C HIS A 90 -7.31 -2.16 14.87
N THR A 91 -8.43 -2.87 14.98
CA THR A 91 -9.41 -2.67 16.05
C THR A 91 -9.83 -4.01 16.66
N ASP A 92 -10.46 -3.96 17.84
CA ASP A 92 -11.10 -5.12 18.47
C ASP A 92 -12.31 -5.67 17.69
N ARG A 93 -12.74 -4.94 16.64
CA ARG A 93 -13.84 -5.31 15.73
C ARG A 93 -13.36 -5.78 14.37
N GLU A 94 -12.06 -6.03 14.21
CA GLU A 94 -11.47 -6.56 12.99
C GLU A 94 -12.16 -7.86 12.55
N TYR A 95 -12.42 -7.99 11.25
CA TYR A 95 -13.07 -9.18 10.70
C TYR A 95 -12.61 -9.43 9.26
N LEU A 96 -12.87 -10.66 8.80
CA LEU A 96 -12.76 -11.06 7.40
C LEU A 96 -14.01 -11.83 6.95
N GLU A 97 -14.28 -11.81 5.66
CA GLU A 97 -15.36 -12.55 5.00
C GLU A 97 -14.85 -13.94 4.59
N LEU A 98 -15.29 -14.98 5.30
CA LEU A 98 -14.79 -16.35 5.14
C LEU A 98 -14.93 -16.90 3.72
N ASN A 99 -16.01 -16.56 3.03
CA ASN A 99 -16.27 -16.96 1.64
C ASN A 99 -15.28 -16.35 0.64
N THR A 100 -14.47 -15.36 1.03
CA THR A 100 -13.47 -14.73 0.16
C THR A 100 -12.07 -15.32 0.32
N LEU A 101 -11.82 -16.07 1.39
CA LEU A 101 -10.50 -16.61 1.70
C LEU A 101 -9.96 -17.52 0.58
N VAL A 102 -10.76 -18.50 0.17
CA VAL A 102 -10.37 -19.46 -0.88
C VAL A 102 -10.29 -18.80 -2.26
N PRO A 103 -11.31 -18.05 -2.75
CA PRO A 103 -11.23 -17.40 -4.06
C PRO A 103 -10.05 -16.43 -4.20
N ARG A 104 -9.75 -15.63 -3.16
CA ARG A 104 -8.60 -14.71 -3.16
C ARG A 104 -7.27 -15.47 -3.22
N GLY A 105 -7.13 -16.55 -2.45
CA GLY A 105 -5.96 -17.42 -2.50
C GLY A 105 -5.78 -18.09 -3.87
N GLN A 106 -6.86 -18.54 -4.51
CA GLN A 106 -6.83 -19.11 -5.86
C GLN A 106 -6.37 -18.08 -6.91
N ALA A 107 -6.88 -16.84 -6.85
CA ALA A 107 -6.46 -15.78 -7.78
C ALA A 107 -4.99 -15.40 -7.59
N LEU A 108 -4.49 -15.36 -6.35
CA LEU A 108 -3.07 -15.16 -6.06
C LEU A 108 -2.21 -16.25 -6.71
N VAL A 109 -2.55 -17.52 -6.50
CA VAL A 109 -1.81 -18.65 -7.08
C VAL A 109 -1.88 -18.65 -8.61
N ALA A 110 -3.06 -18.43 -9.19
CA ALA A 110 -3.23 -18.33 -10.63
C ALA A 110 -2.34 -17.22 -11.22
N THR A 111 -2.24 -16.09 -10.52
CA THR A 111 -1.39 -14.96 -10.95
C THR A 111 0.09 -15.34 -10.90
N ILE A 112 0.54 -16.00 -9.82
CA ILE A 112 1.92 -16.50 -9.73
C ILE A 112 2.25 -17.46 -10.87
N LEU A 113 1.34 -18.39 -11.19
CA LEU A 113 1.54 -19.35 -12.28
C LEU A 113 1.61 -18.65 -13.65
N ALA A 114 0.70 -17.71 -13.92
CA ALA A 114 0.70 -16.95 -15.17
C ALA A 114 1.99 -16.13 -15.39
N LEU A 115 2.65 -15.70 -14.31
CA LEU A 115 3.93 -15.00 -14.36
C LEU A 115 5.14 -15.95 -14.53
N GLY A 116 5.00 -17.21 -14.13
CA GLY A 116 6.06 -18.22 -14.20
C GLY A 116 6.24 -18.85 -15.58
N ASP A 117 5.27 -18.68 -16.46
CA ASP A 117 5.29 -19.16 -17.85
C ASP A 117 5.95 -18.15 -18.83
N VAL A 118 6.63 -17.13 -18.31
CA VAL A 118 7.34 -16.07 -19.06
C VAL A 118 8.84 -16.33 -19.14
#